data_AF-A0A2K6S0R6-F1
#
_entry.id   AF-A0A2K6S0R6-F1
#
_cell.length_a   1.000
_cell.length_b   1.000
_cell.length_c   1.000
_cell.angle_alpha   90.00
_cell.angle_beta   90.00
_cell.angle_gamma   90.00
#
_symmetry.space_group_name_H-M   'P 1'
#
loop_
_entity.id
_entity.type
_entity.pdbx_description
1 polymer ?
#
loop_
_entity_poly.entity_id
_entity_poly.type
_entity_poly.pdbx_seq_one_letter_code
_entity_poly.pdbx_strand_id
1 'polypeptide(L)'
;MGPGLRLLTALLLLALAPPPEASQYCGRLEYWNPDNKCCSVCLQRFGPPPCPELPSLASQPLSRLLDELEVLEELIILLDPEPGPGGGMAHGTTRHLAARYGLPAAWSTFAYSLRPSRSPLRALIEMVVAREPSASLDQLGIHLAQLGRADALRVLSKLGSGVPWA
;
A
#
# COMPACT_ATOMS: atom_id res chain seq x y z
N MET A 1 -20.78 -46.90 20.82
CA MET A 1 -20.53 -45.56 20.24
C MET A 1 -20.36 -45.73 18.74
N GLY A 2 -21.43 -45.53 17.98
CA GLY A 2 -21.48 -45.94 16.56
C GLY A 2 -20.73 -44.99 15.63
N PRO A 3 -20.30 -45.46 14.44
CA PRO A 3 -19.58 -44.68 13.44
C PRO A 3 -20.38 -43.46 12.92
N GLY A 4 -21.71 -43.50 13.03
CA GLY A 4 -22.59 -42.38 12.66
C GLY A 4 -22.38 -41.12 13.53
N LEU A 5 -22.02 -41.27 14.80
CA LEU A 5 -21.76 -40.12 15.69
C LEU A 5 -20.48 -39.38 15.28
N ARG A 6 -19.46 -40.12 14.79
CA ARG A 6 -18.19 -39.55 14.30
C ARG A 6 -18.36 -38.83 12.95
N LEU A 7 -19.21 -39.34 12.06
CA LEU A 7 -19.53 -38.67 10.80
C LEU A 7 -20.28 -37.35 11.04
N LEU A 8 -21.24 -37.35 11.95
CA LEU A 8 -21.99 -36.15 12.33
C LEU A 8 -21.09 -35.09 12.97
N THR A 9 -20.14 -35.48 13.83
CA THR A 9 -19.17 -34.54 14.41
C THR A 9 -18.21 -33.99 13.35
N ALA A 10 -17.74 -34.81 12.41
CA ALA A 10 -16.89 -34.36 11.31
C ALA A 10 -17.61 -33.37 10.37
N LEU A 11 -18.88 -33.62 10.05
CA LEU A 11 -19.72 -32.70 9.27
C LEU A 11 -20.00 -31.39 10.00
N LEU A 12 -20.24 -31.45 11.33
CA LEU A 12 -20.45 -30.25 12.15
C LEU A 12 -19.17 -29.41 12.25
N LEU A 13 -18.00 -30.04 12.36
CA LEU A 13 -16.69 -29.38 12.37
C LEU A 13 -16.36 -28.71 11.02
N LEU A 14 -16.76 -29.32 9.90
CA LEU A 14 -16.63 -28.73 8.55
C LEU A 14 -17.59 -27.54 8.35
N ALA A 15 -18.78 -27.59 8.94
CA ALA A 15 -19.77 -26.51 8.87
C ALA A 15 -19.42 -25.31 9.78
N LEU A 16 -18.67 -25.53 10.87
CA LEU A 16 -18.11 -24.48 11.72
C LEU A 16 -16.74 -23.98 11.27
N ALA A 17 -16.14 -24.59 10.25
CA ALA A 17 -14.91 -24.06 9.67
C ALA A 17 -15.24 -22.71 9.03
N PRO A 18 -14.53 -21.61 9.39
CA PRO A 18 -14.71 -20.35 8.71
C PRO A 18 -14.50 -20.62 7.21
N PRO A 19 -15.39 -20.10 6.33
CA PRO A 19 -15.20 -20.26 4.90
C PRO A 19 -13.77 -19.78 4.60
N PRO A 20 -12.98 -20.53 3.81
CA PRO A 20 -11.69 -20.01 3.42
C PRO A 20 -11.97 -18.65 2.77
N GLU A 21 -11.44 -17.58 3.36
CA GLU A 21 -11.76 -16.19 3.00
C GLU A 21 -11.48 -16.06 1.49
N ALA A 22 -12.51 -16.25 0.66
CA ALA A 22 -12.38 -16.10 -0.77
C ALA A 22 -12.19 -14.61 -1.03
N SER A 23 -11.25 -14.27 -1.92
CA SER A 23 -11.09 -12.87 -2.29
C SER A 23 -12.40 -12.37 -2.90
N GLN A 24 -12.76 -11.10 -2.67
CA GLN A 24 -13.95 -10.47 -3.27
C GLN A 24 -13.90 -10.47 -4.81
N TYR A 25 -12.73 -10.74 -5.40
CA TYR A 25 -12.48 -10.78 -6.83
C TYR A 25 -12.34 -12.20 -7.40
N CYS A 26 -12.05 -13.21 -6.57
CA CYS A 26 -11.83 -14.59 -7.01
C CYS A 26 -12.02 -15.64 -5.90
N GLY A 27 -12.78 -16.69 -6.19
CA GLY A 27 -12.98 -17.86 -5.32
C GLY A 27 -11.89 -18.94 -5.39
N ARG A 28 -10.82 -18.75 -6.19
CA ARG A 28 -9.72 -19.72 -6.32
C ARG A 28 -8.60 -19.43 -5.34
N LEU A 29 -8.25 -20.42 -4.52
CA LEU A 29 -7.24 -20.32 -3.47
C LEU A 29 -5.85 -20.85 -3.88
N GLU A 30 -5.74 -21.41 -5.08
CA GLU A 30 -4.50 -22.00 -5.64
C GLU A 30 -3.28 -21.05 -5.58
N TYR A 31 -3.53 -19.74 -5.55
CA TYR A 31 -2.50 -18.69 -5.51
C TYR A 31 -2.73 -17.69 -4.38
N TRP A 32 -3.42 -18.10 -3.32
CA TRP A 32 -3.75 -17.23 -2.20
C TRP A 32 -2.51 -16.62 -1.54
N ASN A 33 -2.49 -15.30 -1.41
CA ASN A 33 -1.52 -14.57 -0.60
C ASN A 33 -2.20 -14.15 0.71
N PRO A 34 -1.73 -14.66 1.87
CA PRO A 34 -2.34 -14.36 3.17
C PRO A 34 -2.12 -12.92 3.62
N ASP A 35 -1.01 -12.28 3.24
CA ASP A 35 -0.70 -10.89 3.61
C ASP A 35 -1.68 -9.91 2.96
N ASN A 36 -2.05 -10.20 1.71
CA ASN A 36 -2.92 -9.35 0.90
C ASN A 36 -4.37 -9.85 0.85
N LYS A 37 -4.68 -10.95 1.53
CA LYS A 37 -5.98 -11.63 1.49
C LYS A 37 -6.56 -11.76 0.07
N CYS A 38 -5.72 -12.08 -0.91
CA CYS A 38 -6.10 -12.13 -2.33
C CYS A 38 -5.21 -13.08 -3.12
N CYS A 39 -5.70 -13.64 -4.24
CA CYS A 39 -4.86 -14.50 -5.09
C CYS A 39 -3.85 -13.66 -5.91
N SER A 40 -2.66 -14.21 -6.20
CA SER A 40 -1.57 -13.46 -6.87
C SER A 40 -1.95 -12.90 -8.25
N VAL A 41 -2.81 -13.59 -9.00
CA VAL A 41 -3.32 -13.12 -10.30
C VAL A 41 -4.24 -11.91 -10.13
N CYS A 42 -5.16 -11.95 -9.16
CA CYS A 42 -5.99 -10.79 -8.83
C CYS A 42 -5.15 -9.65 -8.25
N LEU A 43 -4.14 -9.95 -7.45
CA LEU A 43 -3.20 -8.96 -6.92
C LEU A 43 -2.45 -8.25 -8.05
N GLN A 44 -1.99 -8.99 -9.07
CA GLN A 44 -1.35 -8.40 -10.25
C GLN A 44 -2.31 -7.54 -11.07
N ARG A 45 -3.57 -7.97 -11.19
CA ARG A 45 -4.55 -7.33 -12.08
C ARG A 45 -5.30 -6.15 -11.44
N PHE A 46 -5.62 -6.26 -10.16
CA PHE A 46 -6.46 -5.32 -9.41
C PHE A 46 -5.71 -4.63 -8.26
N GLY A 47 -4.56 -5.17 -7.83
CA GLY A 47 -3.87 -4.73 -6.63
C GLY A 47 -4.39 -5.40 -5.34
N PRO A 48 -3.74 -5.15 -4.19
CA PRO A 48 -4.23 -5.59 -2.91
C PRO A 48 -5.54 -4.87 -2.59
N PRO A 49 -6.40 -5.51 -1.78
CA PRO A 49 -7.62 -4.88 -1.32
C PRO A 49 -7.30 -3.56 -0.61
N PRO A 50 -8.19 -2.56 -0.69
CA PRO A 50 -7.99 -1.30 0.02
C PRO A 50 -7.75 -1.57 1.50
N CYS A 51 -6.67 -1.02 2.04
CA CYS A 51 -6.27 -1.25 3.42
C CYS A 51 -7.35 -0.72 4.35
N PRO A 52 -7.92 -1.53 5.25
CA PRO A 52 -8.97 -1.10 6.18
C PRO A 52 -8.48 -0.07 7.22
N GLU A 53 -7.20 0.30 7.22
CA GLU A 53 -6.58 1.26 8.14
C GLU A 53 -6.62 2.73 7.67
N LEU A 54 -7.05 3.01 6.43
CA LEU A 54 -7.21 4.38 5.91
C LEU A 54 -8.67 4.88 5.69
N PRO A 55 -9.74 4.42 6.39
CA PRO A 55 -11.10 4.86 6.09
C PRO A 55 -11.33 6.37 6.32
N SER A 56 -10.62 6.97 7.29
CA SER A 56 -10.76 8.40 7.62
C SER A 56 -10.05 9.34 6.64
N LEU A 57 -9.18 8.79 5.78
CA LEU A 57 -8.44 9.53 4.75
C LEU A 57 -9.04 9.36 3.36
N ALA A 58 -9.98 8.42 3.21
CA ALA A 58 -10.71 8.20 1.98
C ALA A 58 -11.37 9.50 1.52
N SER A 59 -11.06 9.93 0.29
CA SER A 59 -11.54 11.17 -0.35
C SER A 59 -10.80 12.47 -0.02
N GLN A 60 -9.81 12.48 0.88
CA GLN A 60 -9.00 13.69 1.11
C GLN A 60 -7.99 13.91 -0.03
N PRO A 61 -7.70 15.17 -0.40
CA PRO A 61 -6.78 15.46 -1.49
C PRO A 61 -5.35 15.08 -1.11
N LEU A 62 -4.61 14.53 -2.07
CA LEU A 62 -3.20 14.15 -1.92
C LEU A 62 -2.33 15.35 -1.50
N SER A 63 -2.72 16.57 -1.89
CA SER A 63 -2.01 17.81 -1.53
C SER A 63 -1.86 18.00 -0.02
N ARG A 64 -2.80 17.49 0.79
CA ARG A 64 -2.73 17.59 2.25
C ARG A 64 -1.42 17.02 2.81
N LEU A 65 -0.87 15.97 2.19
CA LEU A 65 0.39 15.37 2.62
C LEU A 65 1.56 16.35 2.50
N LEU A 66 1.50 17.36 1.62
CA LEU A 66 2.53 18.38 1.50
C LEU A 66 2.55 19.36 2.68
N ASP A 67 1.41 19.51 3.38
CA ASP A 67 1.25 20.39 4.54
C ASP A 67 1.66 19.69 5.85
N GLU A 68 1.71 18.36 5.85
CA GLU A 68 1.94 17.51 7.02
C GLU A 68 3.40 17.04 7.05
N LEU A 69 4.30 17.98 7.36
CA LEU A 69 5.76 17.83 7.22
C LEU A 69 6.32 16.58 7.94
N GLU A 70 5.88 16.29 9.17
CA GLU A 70 6.37 15.13 9.93
C GLU A 70 6.07 13.81 9.21
N VAL A 71 4.82 13.65 8.73
CA VAL A 71 4.40 12.45 7.99
C VAL A 71 5.16 12.36 6.66
N LEU A 72 5.33 13.48 5.96
CA LEU A 72 6.07 13.52 4.71
C LEU A 72 7.54 13.13 4.91
N GLU A 73 8.20 13.64 5.94
CA GLU A 73 9.60 13.32 6.26
C GLU A 73 9.78 11.84 6.61
N GLU A 74 8.90 11.26 7.43
CA GLU A 74 8.92 9.83 7.73
C GLU A 74 8.74 8.98 6.46
N LEU A 75 7.81 9.37 5.57
CA LEU A 75 7.64 8.68 4.29
C LEU A 75 8.86 8.83 3.39
N ILE A 76 9.55 9.98 3.39
CA ILE A 76 10.80 10.17 2.65
C ILE A 76 11.86 9.19 3.13
N ILE A 77 12.05 9.06 4.44
CA ILE A 77 13.03 8.15 5.03
C ILE A 77 12.75 6.70 4.62
N LEU A 78 11.47 6.31 4.63
CA LEU A 78 11.05 4.95 4.26
C LEU A 78 11.16 4.68 2.76
N LEU A 79 10.73 5.63 1.91
CA LEU A 79 10.56 5.42 0.47
C LEU A 79 11.81 5.79 -0.35
N ASP A 80 12.69 6.61 0.20
CA ASP A 80 13.93 7.04 -0.44
C ASP A 80 15.16 6.76 0.45
N PRO A 81 15.39 5.51 0.88
CA PRO A 81 16.54 5.18 1.71
C PRO A 81 17.85 5.40 0.92
N GLU A 82 18.91 5.74 1.65
CA GLU A 82 20.24 5.81 1.06
C GLU A 82 20.69 4.43 0.55
N PRO A 83 21.36 4.35 -0.61
CA PRO A 83 21.82 3.08 -1.15
C PRO A 83 22.77 2.41 -0.15
N GLY A 84 22.45 1.18 0.26
CA GLY A 84 23.30 0.44 1.19
C GLY A 84 24.66 0.06 0.58
N PRO A 85 25.64 -0.33 1.43
CA PRO A 85 26.91 -0.87 0.96
C PRO A 85 26.64 -2.15 0.15
N GLY A 86 26.83 -2.07 -1.17
CA GLY A 86 26.47 -3.12 -2.11
C GLY A 86 25.54 -2.69 -3.25
N GLY A 87 25.04 -1.45 -3.23
CA GLY A 87 24.28 -0.88 -4.35
C GLY A 87 22.95 -1.58 -4.66
N GLY A 88 22.45 -2.40 -3.72
CA GLY A 88 21.16 -3.06 -3.86
C GLY A 88 20.03 -2.03 -3.97
N MET A 89 19.18 -2.19 -4.99
CA MET A 89 18.05 -1.29 -5.18
C MET A 89 16.97 -1.61 -4.16
N ALA A 90 16.61 -0.65 -3.30
CA ALA A 90 15.48 -0.80 -2.41
C ALA A 90 14.18 -1.03 -3.22
N HIS A 91 13.33 -1.95 -2.75
CA HIS A 91 12.03 -2.21 -3.35
C HIS A 91 10.98 -1.22 -2.86
N GLY A 92 9.97 -0.94 -3.68
CA GLY A 92 8.83 -0.10 -3.27
C GLY A 92 9.22 1.34 -2.92
N THR A 93 10.24 1.87 -3.58
CA THR A 93 10.71 3.27 -3.43
C THR A 93 9.84 4.27 -4.18
N THR A 94 10.12 5.56 -4.03
CA THR A 94 9.48 6.62 -4.84
C THR A 94 9.57 6.37 -6.34
N ARG A 95 10.65 5.75 -6.84
CA ARG A 95 10.74 5.32 -8.25
C ARG A 95 9.58 4.39 -8.64
N HIS A 96 9.24 3.44 -7.79
CA HIS A 96 8.18 2.47 -8.04
C HIS A 96 6.79 3.13 -7.95
N LEU A 97 6.60 4.07 -7.01
CA LEU A 97 5.38 4.87 -6.94
C LEU A 97 5.20 5.73 -8.19
N ALA A 98 6.26 6.40 -8.65
CA ALA A 98 6.21 7.23 -9.86
C ALA A 98 5.74 6.44 -11.09
N ALA A 99 6.20 5.19 -11.24
CA ALA A 99 5.74 4.30 -12.30
C ALA A 99 4.24 3.99 -12.21
N ARG A 100 3.69 3.84 -10.99
CA ARG A 100 2.24 3.64 -10.78
C ARG A 100 1.40 4.87 -11.13
N TYR A 101 1.97 6.07 -11.00
CA TYR A 101 1.40 7.33 -11.51
C TYR A 101 1.71 7.60 -13.00
N GLY A 102 2.23 6.60 -13.72
CA GLY A 102 2.50 6.67 -15.15
C GLY A 102 3.65 7.59 -15.55
N LEU A 103 4.56 7.92 -14.63
CA LEU A 103 5.75 8.71 -14.94
C LEU A 103 6.84 7.82 -15.58
N PRO A 104 7.57 8.33 -16.59
CA PRO A 104 8.62 7.57 -17.25
C PRO A 104 9.84 7.40 -16.32
N ALA A 105 10.62 6.34 -16.53
CA ALA A 105 11.83 6.08 -15.74
C ALA A 105 12.85 7.23 -15.75
N ALA A 106 12.90 7.99 -16.85
CA ALA A 106 13.74 9.20 -16.97
C ALA A 106 13.37 10.27 -15.92
N TRP A 107 12.09 10.41 -15.59
CA TRP A 107 11.64 11.33 -14.54
C TRP A 107 12.22 10.92 -13.19
N SER A 108 12.19 9.63 -12.84
CA SER A 108 12.78 9.16 -11.59
C SER A 108 14.29 9.40 -11.57
N THR A 109 15.01 9.09 -12.65
CA THR A 109 16.46 9.38 -12.72
C THR A 109 16.75 10.86 -12.47
N PHE A 110 15.96 11.76 -13.07
CA PHE A 110 16.07 13.19 -12.82
C PHE A 110 15.75 13.57 -11.36
N ALA A 111 14.61 13.11 -10.82
CA ALA A 111 14.20 13.43 -9.44
C ALA A 111 15.25 13.01 -8.40
N TYR A 112 15.81 11.80 -8.53
CA TYR A 112 16.85 11.32 -7.61
C TYR A 112 18.18 12.07 -7.74
N SER A 113 18.47 12.67 -8.90
CA SER A 113 19.68 13.50 -9.07
C SER A 113 19.59 14.83 -8.30
N LEU A 114 18.38 15.25 -7.92
CA LEU A 114 18.12 16.48 -7.18
C LEU A 114 18.12 16.29 -5.65
N ARG A 115 18.33 15.07 -5.14
CA ARG A 115 18.29 14.77 -3.70
C ARG A 115 19.05 15.73 -2.77
N PRO A 116 20.19 16.33 -3.16
CA PRO A 116 20.86 17.31 -2.29
C PRO A 116 20.00 18.53 -1.94
N SER A 117 18.99 18.86 -2.74
CA SER A 117 18.14 20.04 -2.56
C SER A 117 16.64 19.77 -2.63
N ARG A 118 16.21 18.64 -3.18
CA ARG A 118 14.79 18.31 -3.36
C ARG A 118 14.54 16.81 -3.23
N SER A 119 13.62 16.47 -2.32
CA SER A 119 13.17 15.09 -2.13
C SER A 119 12.44 14.56 -3.39
N PRO A 120 12.78 13.33 -3.86
CA PRO A 120 12.04 12.66 -4.94
C PRO A 120 10.57 12.45 -4.58
N LEU A 121 10.25 12.00 -3.36
CA LEU A 121 8.87 11.78 -2.94
C LEU A 121 8.06 13.08 -2.96
N ARG A 122 8.64 14.17 -2.44
CA ARG A 122 7.99 15.48 -2.46
C ARG A 122 7.74 15.94 -3.91
N ALA A 123 8.75 15.82 -4.77
CA ALA A 123 8.63 16.16 -6.18
C ALA A 123 7.57 15.30 -6.90
N LEU A 124 7.43 14.02 -6.55
CA LEU A 124 6.38 13.14 -7.08
C LEU A 124 5.01 13.67 -6.70
N ILE A 125 4.78 13.94 -5.41
CA ILE A 125 3.49 14.40 -4.91
C ILE A 125 3.12 15.74 -5.54
N GLU A 126 4.04 16.71 -5.55
CA GLU A 126 3.84 18.01 -6.20
C GLU A 126 3.48 17.86 -7.67
N MET A 127 4.14 16.92 -8.38
CA MET A 127 3.84 16.66 -9.79
C MET A 127 2.46 16.03 -10.00
N VAL A 128 2.09 15.05 -9.19
CA VAL A 128 0.77 14.38 -9.28
C VAL A 128 -0.33 15.39 -8.99
N VAL A 129 -0.20 16.18 -7.92
CA VAL A 129 -1.17 17.24 -7.56
C VAL A 129 -1.30 18.27 -8.68
N ALA A 130 -0.20 18.66 -9.33
CA ALA A 130 -0.24 19.59 -10.45
C ALA A 130 -0.92 19.00 -11.71
N ARG A 131 -0.76 17.70 -11.98
CA ARG A 131 -1.35 17.02 -13.14
C ARG A 131 -2.81 16.64 -12.92
N GLU A 132 -3.15 16.24 -11.71
CA GLU A 132 -4.45 15.73 -11.30
C GLU A 132 -4.79 16.23 -9.89
N PRO A 133 -5.40 17.42 -9.76
CA PRO A 133 -5.75 18.00 -8.46
C PRO A 133 -6.74 17.17 -7.64
N SER A 134 -7.48 16.26 -8.29
CA SER A 134 -8.40 15.31 -7.67
C SER A 134 -7.73 14.06 -7.10
N ALA A 135 -6.41 13.89 -7.30
CA ALA A 135 -5.67 12.77 -6.75
C ALA A 135 -5.84 12.71 -5.22
N SER A 136 -6.08 11.51 -4.69
CA SER A 136 -6.46 11.32 -3.30
C SER A 136 -5.39 10.59 -2.48
N LEU A 137 -5.44 10.75 -1.16
CA LEU A 137 -4.62 9.97 -0.23
C LEU A 137 -4.97 8.47 -0.26
N ASP A 138 -6.21 8.14 -0.60
CA ASP A 138 -6.64 6.75 -0.82
C ASP A 138 -5.88 6.10 -1.99
N GLN A 139 -5.78 6.80 -3.12
CA GLN A 139 -5.04 6.32 -4.28
C GLN A 139 -3.55 6.11 -3.97
N LEU A 140 -2.93 7.02 -3.20
CA LEU A 140 -1.56 6.83 -2.71
C LEU A 140 -1.46 5.58 -1.83
N GLY A 141 -2.40 5.39 -0.91
CA GLY A 141 -2.49 4.20 -0.06
C GLY A 141 -2.58 2.91 -0.88
N ILE A 142 -3.43 2.87 -1.89
CA ILE A 142 -3.54 1.73 -2.82
C ILE A 142 -2.19 1.45 -3.49
N HIS A 143 -1.50 2.47 -4.01
CA HIS A 143 -0.20 2.28 -4.64
C HIS A 143 0.88 1.78 -3.68
N LEU A 144 0.91 2.26 -2.43
CA LEU A 144 1.82 1.78 -1.39
C LEU A 144 1.53 0.32 -1.01
N ALA A 145 0.26 -0.03 -0.86
CA ALA A 145 -0.17 -1.39 -0.61
C ALA A 145 0.25 -2.33 -1.75
N GLN A 146 0.07 -1.89 -3.00
CA GLN A 146 0.50 -2.66 -4.18
C GLN A 146 2.02 -2.87 -4.25
N LEU A 147 2.81 -2.05 -3.55
CA LEU A 147 4.26 -2.19 -3.41
C LEU A 147 4.66 -2.96 -2.15
N GLY A 148 3.71 -3.48 -1.37
CA GLY A 148 3.96 -4.19 -0.12
C GLY A 148 4.51 -3.28 1.00
N ARG A 149 4.31 -1.97 0.91
CA ARG A 149 4.86 -0.99 1.86
C ARG A 149 3.94 -0.76 3.07
N ALA A 150 3.80 -1.81 3.89
CA ALA A 150 3.01 -1.75 5.13
C ALA A 150 3.54 -0.72 6.14
N ASP A 151 4.84 -0.50 6.15
CA ASP A 151 5.52 0.53 6.94
C ASP A 151 5.08 1.95 6.55
N ALA A 152 5.05 2.25 5.25
CA ALA A 152 4.61 3.54 4.73
C ALA A 152 3.12 3.77 4.96
N LEU A 153 2.29 2.73 4.84
CA LEU A 153 0.86 2.79 5.15
C LEU A 153 0.59 3.18 6.61
N ARG A 154 1.37 2.64 7.55
CA ARG A 154 1.30 3.00 8.98
C ARG A 154 1.68 4.45 9.25
N VAL A 155 2.64 4.99 8.50
CA VAL A 155 2.98 6.42 8.59
C VAL A 155 1.83 7.25 8.03
N LEU A 156 1.27 6.86 6.88
CA LEU A 156 0.17 7.58 6.24
C LEU A 156 -1.10 7.61 7.12
N SER A 157 -1.39 6.56 7.89
CA SER A 157 -2.55 6.52 8.79
C SER A 157 -2.50 7.57 9.91
N LYS A 158 -1.32 8.14 10.21
CA LYS A 158 -1.18 9.24 11.20
C LYS A 158 -2.03 10.45 10.83
N LEU A 159 -2.18 10.74 9.53
CA LEU A 159 -3.01 11.85 9.02
C LEU A 159 -4.50 11.72 9.42
N GLY A 160 -4.99 10.49 9.54
CA GLY A 160 -6.38 10.20 9.88
C GLY A 160 -6.64 10.12 11.37
N SER A 161 -5.58 10.10 12.18
CA SER A 161 -5.67 9.92 13.63
C SER A 161 -5.99 11.20 14.38
N GLY A 162 -5.77 12.38 13.76
CA GLY A 162 -6.19 13.68 14.31
C GLY A 162 -5.82 13.90 15.78
N VAL A 163 -4.77 13.25 16.28
CA VAL A 163 -4.27 13.49 17.64
C VAL A 163 -3.27 14.63 17.53
N PRO A 164 -3.61 15.84 18.02
CA PRO A 164 -2.60 16.85 18.25
C PRO A 164 -1.78 16.34 19.43
N TRP A 165 -0.51 16.04 19.22
CA TRP A 165 0.37 15.79 20.35
C TRP A 165 0.47 17.11 21.15
N ALA A 166 0.14 16.99 22.44
CA ALA A 166 0.24 18.04 23.45
C ALA A 166 1.70 18.19 23.93
#